data_AF-A0A2V5W4W9-F1
#
_entry.id   AF-A0A2V5W4W9-F1
#
_cell.length_a   1.000
_cell.length_b   1.000
_cell.length_c   1.000
_cell.angle_alpha   90.00
_cell.angle_beta   90.00
_cell.angle_gamma   90.00
#
_symmetry.space_group_name_H-M   'P 1'
#
loop_
_entity.id
_entity.type
_entity.pdbx_description
1 polymer ?
#
loop_
_entity_poly.entity_id
_entity_poly.type
_entity_poly.pdbx_seq_one_letter_code
_entity_poly.pdbx_strand_id
1 'polypeptide(L)'
;MASIEALLNNADIRAALRLAWRESHPGSSDGHEEGGPHPGCRAEGLEIIVSFHTHPNTGPDYVQEPSETDKRAVRDDPDLKAPHYSGELVISAALLYFVTPTGDVVELGETERILAQT
;
A
#
# COMPACT_ATOMS: atom_id res chain seq x y z
N MET A 1 9.97 11.69 -8.08
CA MET A 1 9.20 10.47 -7.75
C MET A 1 10.02 9.25 -8.12
N ALA A 2 10.04 8.24 -7.25
CA ALA A 2 10.61 6.94 -7.58
C ALA A 2 9.70 6.22 -8.59
N SER A 3 10.27 5.39 -9.47
CA SER A 3 9.46 4.49 -10.30
C SER A 3 8.87 3.37 -9.43
N ILE A 4 7.76 2.77 -9.87
CA ILE A 4 7.16 1.58 -9.23
C ILE A 4 8.22 0.47 -9.08
N GLU A 5 9.04 0.26 -10.10
CA GLU A 5 10.15 -0.69 -10.07
C GLU A 5 11.17 -0.36 -8.97
N ALA A 6 11.53 0.92 -8.78
CA ALA A 6 12.44 1.33 -7.73
C ALA A 6 11.83 1.13 -6.33
N LEU A 7 10.52 1.34 -6.17
CA LEU A 7 9.82 1.04 -4.90
C LEU A 7 9.86 -0.46 -4.60
N LEU A 8 9.54 -1.30 -5.59
CA LEU A 8 9.53 -2.76 -5.42
C LEU A 8 10.93 -3.37 -5.29
N ASN A 9 11.99 -2.68 -5.71
CA ASN A 9 13.39 -3.11 -5.52
C ASN A 9 14.01 -2.57 -4.22
N ASN A 10 13.30 -1.75 -3.46
CA ASN A 10 13.78 -1.24 -2.17
C ASN A 10 13.54 -2.26 -1.05
N ALA A 11 14.60 -2.70 -0.39
CA ALA A 11 14.53 -3.75 0.64
C ALA A 11 13.64 -3.37 1.84
N ASP A 12 13.64 -2.10 2.26
CA ASP A 12 12.84 -1.63 3.40
C ASP A 12 11.35 -1.59 3.04
N ILE A 13 11.00 -1.12 1.84
CA ILE A 13 9.62 -1.15 1.33
C ILE A 13 9.13 -2.60 1.22
N ARG A 14 9.95 -3.51 0.67
CA ARG A 14 9.59 -4.93 0.58
C ARG A 14 9.41 -5.57 1.95
N ALA A 15 10.25 -5.22 2.93
CA ALA A 15 10.10 -5.71 4.29
C ALA A 15 8.79 -5.21 4.93
N ALA A 16 8.46 -3.93 4.74
CA ALA A 16 7.20 -3.34 5.20
C ALA A 16 5.97 -4.00 4.53
N LEU A 17 5.98 -4.20 3.21
CA LEU A 17 4.89 -4.90 2.50
C LEU A 17 4.64 -6.32 3.03
N ARG A 18 5.72 -7.07 3.32
CA ARG A 18 5.60 -8.42 3.89
C ARG A 18 5.08 -8.40 5.33
N LEU A 19 5.45 -7.37 6.10
CA LEU A 19 4.96 -7.17 7.46
C LEU A 19 3.46 -6.90 7.43
N ALA A 20 3.04 -5.89 6.66
CA ALA A 20 1.65 -5.51 6.43
C ALA A 20 0.78 -6.71 6.03
N TRP A 21 1.21 -7.46 5.01
CA TRP A 21 0.47 -8.63 4.55
C TRP A 21 0.37 -9.73 5.61
N ARG A 22 1.43 -9.96 6.39
CA ARG A 22 1.39 -10.98 7.44
C ARG A 22 0.47 -10.57 8.59
N GLU A 23 0.50 -9.29 8.97
CA GLU A 23 -0.27 -8.73 10.07
C GLU A 23 -1.76 -8.61 9.76
N SER A 24 -2.14 -8.50 8.47
CA SER A 24 -3.54 -8.43 8.05
C SER A 24 -4.32 -9.74 8.17
N HIS A 25 -3.65 -10.88 8.41
CA HIS A 25 -4.32 -12.17 8.54
C HIS A 25 -4.96 -12.36 9.92
N PRO A 26 -6.15 -12.97 10.00
CA PRO A 26 -6.81 -13.22 11.27
C PRO A 26 -5.94 -14.07 12.21
N GLY A 27 -5.83 -13.65 13.46
CA GLY A 27 -5.02 -14.33 14.48
C GLY A 27 -3.61 -13.79 14.66
N SER A 28 -3.20 -12.75 13.91
CA SER A 28 -2.08 -11.91 14.31
C SER A 28 -2.45 -11.13 15.59
N SER A 29 -1.54 -11.04 16.55
CA SER A 29 -1.72 -10.21 17.75
C SER A 29 -1.52 -8.72 17.48
N ASP A 30 -0.97 -8.40 16.31
CA ASP A 30 -0.54 -7.08 15.87
C ASP A 30 -1.45 -6.63 14.72
N GLY A 31 -2.72 -6.37 15.01
CA GLY A 31 -3.62 -5.74 14.06
C GLY A 31 -3.12 -4.33 13.77
N HIS A 32 -2.26 -4.20 12.75
CA HIS A 32 -1.75 -2.92 12.29
C HIS A 32 -2.92 -2.11 11.73
N GLU A 33 -3.32 -1.03 12.40
CA GLU A 33 -4.16 0.00 11.78
C GLU A 33 -3.28 0.81 10.82
N GLU A 34 -3.28 0.43 9.54
CA GLU A 34 -2.66 1.20 8.46
C GLU A 34 -3.54 2.40 8.13
N GLY A 35 -3.30 3.50 8.84
CA GLY A 35 -4.06 4.75 8.68
C GLY A 35 -3.72 5.82 9.71
N GLY A 36 -2.48 5.80 10.24
CA GLY A 36 -2.00 6.82 11.16
C GLY A 36 -2.14 8.24 10.58
N PRO A 37 -2.29 9.29 11.40
CA PRO A 37 -2.61 10.63 10.92
C PRO A 37 -1.49 11.14 10.00
N HIS A 38 -1.84 11.80 8.87
CA HIS A 38 -0.89 12.13 7.82
C HIS A 38 -0.28 13.58 7.82
N PRO A 39 -0.23 14.40 8.89
CA PRO A 39 -0.25 15.89 8.89
C PRO A 39 0.87 16.68 8.15
N GLY A 40 1.22 16.33 6.92
CA GLY A 40 2.34 16.82 6.12
C GLY A 40 3.15 15.72 5.41
N CYS A 41 2.56 14.54 5.16
CA CYS A 41 3.20 13.39 4.51
C CYS A 41 4.39 12.83 5.31
N ARG A 42 4.23 12.70 6.62
CA ARG A 42 5.32 12.26 7.50
C ARG A 42 4.88 11.21 8.50
N ALA A 43 5.77 10.25 8.75
CA ALA A 43 5.68 9.26 9.81
C ALA A 43 7.00 9.25 10.58
N GLU A 44 6.96 9.31 11.90
CA GLU A 44 8.16 9.34 12.77
C GLU A 44 9.19 10.42 12.36
N GLY A 45 8.70 11.57 11.87
CA GLY A 45 9.54 12.69 11.39
C GLY A 45 10.17 12.49 10.01
N LEU A 46 9.98 11.34 9.36
CA LEU A 46 10.45 11.04 8.01
C LEU A 46 9.36 11.27 6.96
N GLU A 47 9.74 11.64 5.74
CA GLU A 47 8.79 11.79 4.63
C GLU A 47 8.27 10.43 4.17
N ILE A 48 6.96 10.32 3.99
CA ILE A 48 6.31 9.13 3.44
C ILE A 48 6.54 9.13 1.93
N ILE A 49 7.24 8.11 1.44
CA ILE A 49 7.52 7.92 0.01
C ILE A 49 6.48 7.05 -0.69
N VAL A 50 5.82 6.16 0.07
CA VAL A 50 4.76 5.25 -0.38
C VAL A 50 3.91 4.85 0.83
N SER A 51 2.58 4.76 0.69
CA SER A 51 1.69 4.14 1.67
C SER A 51 1.30 2.73 1.22
N PHE A 52 0.68 1.96 2.11
CA PHE A 52 0.12 0.66 1.75
C PHE A 52 -1.11 0.37 2.60
N HIS A 53 -2.01 -0.45 2.03
CA HIS A 53 -3.09 -1.09 2.75
C HIS A 53 -3.36 -2.50 2.21
N THR A 54 -4.11 -3.30 2.98
CA THR A 54 -4.35 -4.71 2.67
C THR A 54 -5.83 -5.03 2.46
N HIS A 55 -6.12 -5.94 1.52
CA HIS A 55 -7.43 -6.55 1.28
C HIS A 55 -7.36 -8.07 1.60
N PRO A 56 -7.21 -8.48 2.87
CA PRO A 56 -6.98 -9.89 3.23
C PRO A 56 -8.23 -10.78 3.05
N ASN A 57 -9.42 -10.20 3.08
CA ASN A 57 -10.67 -10.94 3.09
C ASN A 57 -11.08 -11.33 1.67
N THR A 58 -11.09 -12.63 1.38
CA THR A 58 -11.49 -13.18 0.07
C THR A 58 -12.95 -13.67 0.04
N GLY A 59 -13.76 -13.27 1.03
CA GLY A 59 -15.18 -13.61 1.05
C GLY A 59 -15.92 -12.99 -0.13
N PRO A 60 -17.08 -13.55 -0.55
CA PRO A 60 -17.80 -13.11 -1.75
C PRO A 60 -18.25 -11.64 -1.70
N ASP A 61 -18.36 -11.07 -0.50
CA ASP A 61 -18.78 -9.68 -0.28
C ASP A 61 -17.61 -8.69 -0.21
N TYR A 62 -16.37 -9.15 -0.35
CA TYR A 62 -15.16 -8.33 -0.24
C TYR A 62 -14.53 -8.08 -1.61
N VAL A 63 -14.19 -6.83 -1.87
CA VAL A 63 -13.54 -6.41 -3.12
C VAL A 63 -12.02 -6.55 -2.95
N GLN A 64 -11.37 -7.23 -3.91
CA GLN A 64 -9.91 -7.42 -3.91
C GLN A 64 -9.19 -6.29 -4.65
N GLU A 65 -9.79 -5.76 -5.72
CA GLU A 65 -9.28 -4.61 -6.47
C GLU A 65 -9.49 -3.29 -5.70
N PRO A 66 -8.64 -2.26 -5.91
CA PRO A 66 -8.87 -0.94 -5.32
C PRO A 66 -10.23 -0.35 -5.73
N SER A 67 -11.05 -0.08 -4.73
CA SER A 67 -12.37 0.52 -4.86
C SER A 67 -12.28 2.01 -5.17
N GLU A 68 -13.41 2.63 -5.52
CA GLU A 68 -13.48 4.10 -5.65
C GLU A 68 -13.21 4.83 -4.33
N THR A 69 -13.37 4.18 -3.19
CA THR A 69 -13.01 4.78 -1.90
C THR A 69 -11.49 4.83 -1.74
N ASP A 70 -10.78 3.75 -2.09
CA ASP A 70 -9.31 3.68 -2.02
C ASP A 70 -8.66 4.71 -2.95
N LYS A 71 -9.13 4.79 -4.20
CA LYS A 71 -8.67 5.78 -5.19
C LYS A 71 -8.83 7.21 -4.68
N ARG A 72 -9.96 7.50 -4.03
CA ARG A 72 -10.26 8.83 -3.47
C ARG A 72 -9.43 9.13 -2.24
N ALA A 73 -9.21 8.15 -1.37
CA ALA A 73 -8.35 8.30 -0.20
C ALA A 73 -6.97 8.78 -0.63
N VAL A 74 -6.34 8.12 -1.61
CA VAL A 74 -5.02 8.53 -2.09
C VAL A 74 -5.04 9.90 -2.79
N ARG A 75 -6.00 10.11 -3.69
CA ARG A 75 -6.05 11.33 -4.51
C ARG A 75 -6.38 12.58 -3.70
N ASP A 76 -7.38 12.49 -2.82
CA ASP A 76 -7.99 13.65 -2.18
C ASP A 76 -7.38 13.93 -0.79
N ASP A 77 -6.52 13.04 -0.28
CA ASP A 77 -5.78 13.27 0.97
C ASP A 77 -4.79 14.45 0.79
N PRO A 78 -4.99 15.58 1.49
CA PRO A 78 -4.15 16.77 1.33
C PRO A 78 -2.75 16.61 1.93
N ASP A 79 -2.60 15.62 2.79
CA ASP A 79 -1.44 15.34 3.58
C ASP A 79 -0.50 14.36 2.85
N LEU A 80 -1.00 13.48 1.98
CA LEU A 80 -0.23 12.59 1.10
C LEU A 80 0.14 13.28 -0.22
N LYS A 81 0.78 14.46 -0.12
CA LYS A 81 1.10 15.33 -1.27
C LYS A 81 2.53 15.90 -1.25
N ALA A 82 3.42 15.34 -0.43
CA ALA A 82 4.82 15.77 -0.44
C ALA A 82 5.53 15.42 -1.77
N PRO A 83 6.60 16.15 -2.15
CA PRO A 83 7.24 16.00 -3.46
C PRO A 83 7.76 14.59 -3.80
N HIS A 84 8.08 13.77 -2.79
CA HIS A 84 8.57 12.40 -2.99
C HIS A 84 7.51 11.33 -2.78
N TYR A 85 6.29 11.70 -2.40
CA TYR A 85 5.19 10.75 -2.29
C TYR A 85 4.87 10.15 -3.66
N SER A 86 4.98 8.84 -3.76
CA SER A 86 4.86 8.13 -5.03
C SER A 86 3.47 7.54 -5.23
N GLY A 87 2.72 7.22 -4.17
CA GLY A 87 1.40 6.59 -4.25
C GLY A 87 1.20 5.54 -3.15
N GLU A 88 0.21 4.69 -3.35
CA GLU A 88 -0.19 3.64 -2.40
C GLU A 88 -0.08 2.25 -3.03
N LEU A 89 0.41 1.26 -2.28
CA LEU A 89 0.41 -0.14 -2.65
C LEU A 89 -0.74 -0.89 -1.97
N VAL A 90 -1.60 -1.52 -2.76
CA VAL A 90 -2.74 -2.29 -2.26
C VAL A 90 -2.45 -3.77 -2.39
N ILE A 91 -2.35 -4.47 -1.27
CA ILE A 91 -2.01 -5.89 -1.22
C ILE A 91 -3.31 -6.71 -1.13
N SER A 92 -3.69 -7.37 -2.23
CA SER A 92 -4.78 -8.33 -2.25
C SER A 92 -4.25 -9.76 -2.21
N ALA A 93 -5.13 -10.75 -2.03
CA ALA A 93 -4.73 -12.15 -1.95
C ALA A 93 -4.04 -12.65 -3.23
N ALA A 94 -4.55 -12.23 -4.41
CA ALA A 94 -4.01 -12.67 -5.69
C ALA A 94 -3.02 -11.67 -6.30
N LEU A 95 -3.31 -10.38 -6.22
CA LEU A 95 -2.59 -9.33 -6.96
C LEU A 95 -2.17 -8.16 -6.07
N LEU A 96 -1.03 -7.57 -6.41
CA LEU A 96 -0.58 -6.29 -5.86
C LEU A 96 -0.96 -5.18 -6.84
N TYR A 97 -1.53 -4.10 -6.33
CA TYR A 97 -1.88 -2.92 -7.10
C TYR A 97 -1.12 -1.69 -6.62
N PHE A 98 -0.97 -0.70 -7.50
CA PHE A 98 -0.48 0.62 -7.16
C PHE A 98 -1.52 1.67 -7.51
N VAL A 99 -1.91 2.48 -6.53
CA VAL A 99 -2.76 3.66 -6.73
C VAL A 99 -1.84 4.88 -6.80
N THR A 100 -1.85 5.56 -7.94
CA THR A 100 -1.07 6.78 -8.13
C THR A 100 -1.62 7.93 -7.28
N PRO A 101 -0.86 9.02 -7.07
CA PRO A 101 -1.36 10.21 -6.37
C PRO A 101 -2.54 10.89 -7.07
N THR A 102 -2.81 10.55 -8.34
CA THR A 102 -3.98 11.00 -9.11
C THR A 102 -5.20 10.08 -8.97
N GLY A 103 -5.05 8.92 -8.32
CA GLY A 103 -6.10 7.92 -8.13
C GLY A 103 -6.19 6.88 -9.26
N ASP A 104 -5.22 6.84 -10.18
CA ASP A 104 -5.16 5.82 -11.22
C ASP A 104 -4.62 4.51 -10.65
N VAL A 105 -5.12 3.37 -11.13
CA VAL A 105 -4.73 2.04 -10.64
C VAL A 105 -3.85 1.34 -11.66
N VAL A 106 -2.74 0.78 -11.20
CA VAL A 106 -1.84 -0.08 -11.97
C VAL A 106 -1.77 -1.44 -11.30
N GLU A 107 -2.07 -2.50 -12.04
CA GLU A 107 -1.81 -3.88 -11.59
C GLU A 107 -0.31 -4.18 -11.73
N LEU A 108 0.31 -4.64 -10.64
CA LEU A 108 1.75 -4.91 -10.59
C LEU A 108 2.08 -6.39 -10.81
N GLY A 109 1.13 -7.28 -10.50
CA GLY A 109 1.24 -8.73 -10.66
C GLY A 109 0.94 -9.50 -9.38
N GLU A 110 1.28 -10.79 -9.39
CA GLU A 110 0.91 -11.72 -8.32
C GLU A 110 1.55 -11.38 -6.98
N THR A 111 0.73 -11.29 -5.92
CA THR A 111 1.19 -10.94 -4.56
C THR A 111 2.27 -11.88 -4.07
N GLU A 112 2.06 -13.20 -4.16
CA GLU A 112 3.04 -14.20 -3.71
C GLU A 112 4.37 -14.06 -4.43
N ARG A 113 4.34 -13.89 -5.77
CA ARG A 113 5.53 -13.73 -6.58
C ARG A 113 6.29 -12.46 -6.21
N ILE A 114 5.58 -11.34 -6.05
CA ILE A 114 6.19 -10.07 -5.70
C ILE A 114 6.77 -10.14 -4.30
N LEU A 115 6.09 -10.69 -3.30
CA LEU A 115 6.61 -10.79 -1.94
C LEU A 115 7.79 -11.78 -1.81
N ALA A 116 7.86 -12.80 -2.67
CA ALA A 116 8.91 -13.83 -2.64
C ALA A 116 10.28 -13.39 -3.16
N GLN A 117 10.39 -12.34 -3.99
CA GLN A 117 11.71 -11.92 -4.50
C GLN A 117 12.57 -11.35 -3.36
N THR A 118 13.86 -11.65 -3.30
CA THR A 118 14.78 -11.17 -2.27
C THR A 118 15.59 -9.99 -2.75
#